data_AF-A0AAD8B2T2-F1
#
_entry.id   AF-A0AAD8B2T2-F1
#
_cell.length_a   1.000
_cell.length_b   1.000
_cell.length_c   1.000
_cell.angle_alpha   90.00
_cell.angle_beta   90.00
_cell.angle_gamma   90.00
#
_symmetry.space_group_name_H-M   'P 1'
#
loop_
_entity.id
_entity.type
_entity.pdbx_description
1 polymer ?
#
loop_
_entity_poly.entity_id
_entity_poly.type
_entity_poly.pdbx_seq_one_letter_code
_entity_poly.pdbx_strand_id
1 'polypeptide(L)'
;GGQGEKVFHKGGQGEKVFHKGGQGEKVFHKGGQGEKVFHKGGQGEKVFHKGGQGEKVFHKGGQGEKVFHKGGQGEKVFHKGGQGEKVFHKGGQGEKVFHKGGQGEKVFHKGGQGEKVFHKGGQGEKVFHKGGQGEKVFHKGGQGEKVFHKGGQGEKVFHKGGQGEKVFHKGGQGEKVFHKGGQGEKVFHKGGQGEKVFHKGGHGEKVFHKGGQGEKVFHKGGQGEKVFHKGGQGEKVFHKGGQGEKVFHKGGQGEKVFHKGGQGEKVFHKGGQGEKVFHKGGQGEKVFHKGGQGEKVFHKGGQGEKVFHKGGQGEKVFHKGGQGEKVFHKGGQGEKVFHKGGQGEKVFHKGGQGEKVFHKGGQGEKVFHKGGQGEKEKK
;
A
#
# COMPACT_ATOMS: atom_id res chain seq x y z
N GLY A 1 46.65 -22.70 11.41
CA GLY A 1 45.32 -23.17 10.97
C GLY A 1 44.59 -23.71 12.18
N GLY A 2 43.60 -22.96 12.69
CA GLY A 2 42.77 -23.43 13.79
C GLY A 2 41.65 -24.32 13.25
N GLN A 3 41.56 -25.56 13.72
CA GLN A 3 40.39 -26.40 13.49
C GLN A 3 39.22 -25.81 14.28
N GLY A 4 38.47 -24.91 13.66
CA GLY A 4 37.20 -24.42 14.21
C GLY A 4 36.26 -25.57 14.54
N GLU A 5 35.87 -25.70 15.82
CA GLU A 5 35.00 -26.76 16.31
C GLU A 5 33.68 -26.78 15.52
N LYS A 6 33.42 -27.89 14.82
CA LYS A 6 32.19 -28.13 14.06
C LYS A 6 31.28 -29.04 14.88
N VAL A 7 30.07 -28.57 15.16
CA VAL A 7 29.10 -29.30 15.97
C VAL A 7 27.90 -29.70 15.14
N PHE A 8 27.59 -31.00 15.08
CA PHE A 8 26.48 -31.57 14.32
C PHE A 8 25.48 -32.24 15.24
N HIS A 9 24.20 -31.93 15.09
CA HIS A 9 23.14 -32.67 15.78
C HIS A 9 21.96 -33.01 14.85
N LYS A 10 21.40 -34.19 15.08
CA LYS A 10 20.23 -34.73 14.38
C LYS A 10 19.18 -35.12 15.43
N GLY A 11 17.97 -34.57 15.32
CA GLY A 11 16.86 -34.94 16.19
C GLY A 11 16.38 -36.37 15.96
N GLY A 12 15.90 -37.01 17.03
CA GLY A 12 15.36 -38.37 17.00
C GLY A 12 13.94 -38.49 16.44
N GLN A 13 13.38 -39.69 16.55
CA GLN A 13 12.00 -40.03 16.18
C GLN A 13 11.22 -40.44 17.44
N GLY A 14 9.92 -40.11 17.51
CA GLY A 14 9.04 -40.54 18.60
C GLY A 14 7.81 -39.66 18.74
N GLU A 15 6.90 -40.00 19.67
CA GLU A 15 5.67 -39.20 19.90
C GLU A 15 6.02 -37.75 20.29
N LYS A 16 7.01 -37.58 21.19
CA LYS A 16 7.51 -36.28 21.64
C LYS A 16 9.01 -36.19 21.43
N VAL A 17 9.44 -35.26 20.58
CA VAL A 17 10.87 -35.04 20.29
C VAL A 17 11.29 -33.66 20.79
N PHE A 18 12.22 -33.63 21.74
CA PHE A 18 12.85 -32.41 22.24
C PHE A 18 14.31 -32.37 21.83
N HIS A 19 14.77 -31.23 21.33
CA HIS A 19 16.16 -31.08 20.94
C HIS A 19 16.69 -29.66 21.18
N LYS A 20 17.90 -29.55 21.73
CA LYS A 20 18.60 -28.30 21.98
C LYS A 20 19.93 -28.31 21.22
N GLY A 21 20.19 -27.25 20.47
CA GLY A 21 21.43 -27.08 19.74
C GLY A 21 22.63 -26.80 20.63
N GLY A 22 23.81 -27.27 20.22
CA GLY A 22 25.09 -27.05 20.87
C GLY A 22 25.72 -25.67 20.59
N GLN A 23 26.94 -25.49 21.09
CA GLN A 23 27.77 -24.29 20.91
C GLN A 23 29.02 -24.65 20.11
N GLY A 24 29.50 -23.77 19.24
CA GLY A 24 30.75 -23.98 18.49
C GLY A 24 30.95 -22.94 17.39
N GLU A 25 32.07 -22.94 16.68
CA GLU A 25 32.29 -21.99 15.58
C GLU A 25 31.28 -22.21 14.45
N LYS A 26 31.07 -23.49 14.07
CA LYS A 26 30.08 -23.88 13.07
C LYS A 26 29.12 -24.90 13.64
N VAL A 27 27.84 -24.56 13.66
CA VAL A 27 26.80 -25.39 14.27
C VAL A 27 25.76 -25.78 13.22
N PHE A 28 25.56 -27.09 13.03
CA PHE A 28 24.60 -27.65 12.07
C PHE A 28 23.57 -28.52 12.76
N HIS A 29 22.29 -28.25 12.45
CA HIS A 29 21.19 -28.96 13.09
C HIS A 29 20.08 -29.35 12.12
N LYS A 30 19.61 -30.59 12.28
CA LYS A 30 18.43 -31.14 11.60
C LYS A 30 17.41 -31.59 12.65
N GLY A 31 16.19 -31.05 12.59
CA GLY A 31 15.09 -31.42 13.47
C GLY A 31 14.66 -32.88 13.29
N GLY A 32 14.04 -33.43 14.34
CA GLY A 32 13.51 -34.80 14.38
C GLY A 32 12.09 -34.92 13.81
N GLN A 33 11.50 -36.11 13.94
CA GLN A 33 10.16 -36.44 13.46
C GLN A 33 9.28 -36.98 14.60
N GLY A 34 8.03 -36.53 14.71
CA GLY A 34 7.15 -36.99 15.79
C GLY A 34 5.80 -36.31 15.80
N GLU A 35 4.87 -36.71 16.67
CA GLU A 35 3.59 -36.00 16.81
C GLU A 35 3.82 -34.56 17.31
N LYS A 36 4.69 -34.40 18.33
CA LYS A 36 5.09 -33.11 18.88
C LYS A 36 6.61 -32.94 18.80
N VAL A 37 7.08 -31.95 18.04
CA VAL A 37 8.51 -31.66 17.86
C VAL A 37 8.84 -30.27 18.40
N PHE A 38 9.74 -30.20 19.37
CA PHE A 38 10.24 -28.96 19.96
C PHE A 38 11.75 -28.82 19.75
N HIS A 39 12.17 -27.65 19.28
CA HIS A 39 13.58 -27.42 19.04
C HIS A 39 14.03 -25.99 19.36
N LYS A 40 15.18 -25.89 20.02
CA LYS A 40 15.91 -24.65 20.30
C LYS A 40 17.26 -24.65 19.57
N GLY A 41 17.51 -23.64 18.74
CA GLY A 41 18.76 -23.48 17.99
C GLY A 41 19.98 -23.29 18.89
N GLY A 42 21.16 -23.65 18.35
CA GLY A 42 22.46 -23.50 19.00
C GLY A 42 23.06 -22.10 18.86
N GLN A 43 24.30 -21.94 19.33
CA GLN A 43 25.04 -20.67 19.30
C GLN A 43 26.40 -20.85 18.61
N GLY A 44 26.82 -19.91 17.77
CA GLY A 44 28.11 -20.02 17.08
C GLY A 44 28.36 -18.90 16.08
N GLU A 45 29.54 -18.85 15.45
CA GLU A 45 29.80 -17.88 14.37
C GLU A 45 28.86 -18.13 13.17
N LYS A 46 28.73 -19.40 12.78
CA LYS A 46 27.80 -19.84 11.72
C LYS A 46 26.83 -20.89 12.25
N VAL A 47 25.53 -20.60 12.24
CA VAL A 47 24.48 -21.51 12.70
C VAL A 47 23.54 -21.87 11.55
N PHE A 48 23.43 -23.16 11.24
CA PHE A 48 22.53 -23.70 10.22
C PHE A 48 21.48 -24.60 10.85
N HIS A 49 20.21 -24.35 10.54
CA HIS A 49 19.10 -25.11 11.08
C HIS A 49 18.07 -25.51 10.03
N LYS A 50 17.67 -26.78 10.07
CA LYS A 50 16.53 -27.34 9.32
C LYS A 50 15.49 -27.86 10.31
N GLY A 51 14.25 -27.39 10.18
CA GLY A 51 13.12 -27.79 11.00
C GLY A 51 12.76 -29.28 10.88
N GLY A 52 12.05 -29.76 11.90
CA GLY A 52 11.54 -31.13 11.97
C GLY A 52 10.19 -31.32 11.29
N GLN A 53 9.63 -32.51 11.41
CA GLN A 53 8.31 -32.86 10.85
C GLN A 53 7.40 -33.43 11.94
N GLY A 54 6.11 -33.05 11.95
CA GLY A 54 5.17 -33.57 12.94
C GLY A 54 3.78 -32.96 12.89
N GLU A 55 2.85 -33.40 13.73
CA GLU A 55 1.54 -32.74 13.82
C GLU A 55 1.71 -31.31 14.38
N LYS A 56 2.47 -31.17 15.48
CA LYS A 56 2.79 -29.88 16.11
C LYS A 56 4.30 -29.66 16.13
N VAL A 57 4.77 -28.61 15.47
CA VAL A 57 6.20 -28.30 15.35
C VAL A 57 6.52 -26.91 15.89
N PHE A 58 7.41 -26.82 16.88
CA PHE A 58 7.84 -25.58 17.52
C PHE A 58 9.34 -25.36 17.36
N HIS A 59 9.72 -24.22 16.78
CA HIS A 59 11.10 -23.86 16.50
C HIS A 59 11.49 -22.48 17.03
N LYS A 60 12.56 -22.44 17.84
CA LYS A 60 13.27 -21.21 18.21
C LYS A 60 14.64 -21.20 17.52
N GLY A 61 14.93 -20.15 16.75
CA GLY A 61 16.20 -19.98 16.05
C GLY A 61 17.39 -19.81 17.00
N GLY A 62 18.59 -20.06 16.46
CA GLY A 62 19.86 -19.91 17.17
C GLY A 62 20.40 -18.48 17.17
N GLN A 63 21.61 -18.31 17.71
CA GLN A 63 22.32 -17.03 17.78
C GLN A 63 23.70 -17.15 17.14
N GLY A 64 24.15 -16.13 16.41
CA GLY A 64 25.48 -16.15 15.79
C GLY A 64 25.78 -14.97 14.88
N GLU A 65 26.96 -14.91 14.27
CA GLU A 65 27.24 -13.88 13.26
C GLU A 65 26.38 -14.12 12.02
N LYS A 66 26.32 -15.38 11.55
CA LYS A 66 25.51 -15.82 10.41
C LYS A 66 24.54 -16.91 10.84
N VAL A 67 23.24 -16.64 10.76
CA VAL A 67 22.19 -17.60 11.13
C VAL A 67 21.31 -17.93 9.93
N PHE A 68 21.23 -19.21 9.57
CA PHE A 68 20.39 -19.73 8.51
C PHE A 68 19.36 -20.70 9.07
N HIS A 69 18.09 -20.48 8.74
CA HIS A 69 17.01 -21.33 9.23
C HIS A 69 15.99 -21.67 8.15
N LYS A 70 15.65 -22.95 8.04
CA LYS A 70 14.53 -23.48 7.25
C LYS A 70 13.48 -24.07 8.19
N GLY A 71 12.24 -23.58 8.10
CA GLY A 71 11.13 -24.05 8.93
C GLY A 71 10.77 -25.52 8.71
N GLY A 72 10.10 -26.10 9.71
CA GLY A 72 9.60 -27.48 9.69
C GLY A 72 8.31 -27.65 8.91
N GLN A 73 7.78 -28.87 8.90
CA GLN A 73 6.52 -29.24 8.26
C GLN A 73 5.56 -29.88 9.26
N GLY A 74 4.28 -29.56 9.20
CA GLY A 74 3.29 -30.15 10.12
C GLY A 74 1.90 -29.56 10.03
N GLU A 75 0.92 -30.08 10.76
CA GLU A 75 -0.41 -29.47 10.81
C GLU A 75 -0.33 -28.05 11.41
N LYS A 76 0.36 -27.92 12.55
CA LYS A 76 0.60 -26.65 13.25
C LYS A 76 2.11 -26.39 13.36
N VAL A 77 2.59 -25.34 12.69
CA VAL A 77 4.01 -24.95 12.71
C VAL A 77 4.19 -23.58 13.35
N PHE A 78 4.93 -23.51 14.44
CA PHE A 78 5.29 -22.28 15.13
C PHE A 78 6.78 -22.03 15.04
N HIS A 79 7.15 -20.81 14.66
CA HIS A 79 8.55 -20.47 14.56
C HIS A 79 8.88 -19.03 14.97
N LYS A 80 9.88 -18.91 15.86
CA LYS A 80 10.58 -17.68 16.22
C LYS A 80 12.00 -17.67 15.62
N GLY A 81 12.31 -16.66 14.81
CA GLY A 81 13.62 -16.49 14.16
C GLY A 81 14.78 -16.31 15.15
N GLY A 82 16.01 -16.49 14.63
CA GLY A 82 17.25 -16.33 15.38
C GLY A 82 17.75 -14.89 15.47
N GLN A 83 18.92 -14.71 16.08
CA GLN A 83 19.58 -13.41 16.25
C GLN A 83 21.01 -13.47 15.67
N GLY A 84 21.45 -12.41 15.01
CA GLY A 84 22.82 -12.35 14.48
C GLY A 84 23.12 -11.16 13.60
N GLU A 85 24.34 -10.99 13.11
CA GLU A 85 24.66 -9.91 12.15
C GLU A 85 23.87 -10.13 10.85
N LYS A 86 23.90 -11.36 10.31
CA LYS A 86 23.16 -11.77 9.12
C LYS A 86 22.21 -12.92 9.45
N VAL A 87 20.91 -12.68 9.31
CA VAL A 87 19.87 -13.69 9.58
C VAL A 87 19.08 -14.00 8.32
N PHE A 88 19.10 -15.26 7.90
CA PHE A 88 18.34 -15.78 6.76
C PHE A 88 17.31 -16.79 7.24
N HIS A 89 16.07 -16.59 6.79
CA HIS A 89 14.98 -17.42 7.24
C HIS A 89 13.99 -17.78 6.12
N LYS A 90 13.66 -19.08 6.02
CA LYS A 90 12.59 -19.62 5.17
C LYS A 90 11.51 -20.29 6.02
N GLY A 91 10.25 -19.88 5.85
CA GLY A 91 9.10 -20.40 6.59
C GLY A 91 8.84 -21.89 6.39
N GLY A 92 8.12 -22.47 7.34
CA GLY A 92 7.66 -23.85 7.30
C GLY A 92 6.39 -24.03 6.45
N GLN A 93 5.89 -25.26 6.41
CA GLN A 93 4.69 -25.64 5.68
C GLN A 93 3.70 -26.34 6.62
N GLY A 94 2.41 -26.07 6.49
CA GLY A 94 1.40 -26.71 7.32
C GLY A 94 -0.02 -26.20 7.14
N GLU A 95 -1.00 -26.74 7.83
CA GLU A 95 -2.36 -26.18 7.82
C GLU A 95 -2.35 -24.78 8.46
N LYS A 96 -1.73 -24.65 9.65
CA LYS A 96 -1.55 -23.39 10.37
C LYS A 96 -0.06 -23.10 10.57
N VAL A 97 0.41 -21.99 10.00
CA VAL A 97 1.81 -21.56 10.11
C VAL A 97 1.92 -20.21 10.80
N PHE A 98 2.63 -20.15 11.92
CA PHE A 98 2.93 -18.94 12.67
C PHE A 98 4.42 -18.64 12.63
N HIS A 99 4.77 -17.42 12.23
CA HIS A 99 6.15 -17.01 12.11
C HIS A 99 6.42 -15.63 12.72
N LYS A 100 7.48 -15.54 13.52
CA LYS A 100 8.08 -14.30 14.00
C LYS A 100 9.51 -14.18 13.49
N GLY A 101 9.81 -13.07 12.79
CA GLY A 101 11.12 -12.74 12.25
C GLY A 101 12.25 -12.72 13.29
N GLY A 102 13.48 -12.88 12.80
CA GLY A 102 14.70 -12.75 13.60
C GLY A 102 15.14 -11.28 13.77
N GLN A 103 16.26 -11.10 14.45
CA GLN A 103 16.88 -9.79 14.69
C GLN A 103 18.33 -9.77 14.20
N GLY A 104 18.78 -8.67 13.61
CA GLY A 104 20.16 -8.56 13.14
C GLY A 104 20.47 -7.30 12.36
N GLU A 105 21.71 -7.10 11.92
CA GLU A 105 22.04 -5.98 11.02
C GLU A 105 21.32 -6.16 9.67
N LYS A 106 21.42 -7.37 9.09
CA LYS A 106 20.77 -7.75 7.83
C LYS A 106 19.83 -8.94 8.07
N VAL A 107 18.53 -8.74 7.86
CA VAL A 107 17.51 -9.79 8.05
C VAL A 107 16.79 -10.08 6.74
N PHE A 108 16.85 -11.33 6.29
CA PHE A 108 16.15 -11.84 5.12
C PHE A 108 15.12 -12.87 5.51
N HIS A 109 13.88 -12.68 5.05
CA HIS A 109 12.77 -13.56 5.40
C HIS A 109 11.90 -13.91 4.21
N LYS A 110 11.63 -15.21 4.05
CA LYS A 110 10.59 -15.76 3.18
C LYS A 110 9.49 -16.43 4.01
N GLY A 111 8.24 -16.04 3.78
CA GLY A 111 7.02 -16.61 4.37
C GLY A 111 6.89 -18.11 4.20
N GLY A 112 6.09 -18.72 5.08
CA GLY A 112 5.69 -20.12 4.99
C GLY A 112 4.50 -20.33 4.05
N GLN A 113 4.05 -21.58 3.94
CA GLN A 113 2.90 -21.99 3.13
C GLN A 113 1.90 -22.75 3.98
N GLY A 114 0.59 -22.51 3.79
CA GLY A 114 -0.43 -23.22 4.53
C GLY A 114 -1.84 -22.71 4.31
N GLU A 115 -2.86 -23.32 4.90
CA GLU A 115 -4.24 -22.79 4.83
C GLU A 115 -4.30 -21.42 5.53
N LYS A 116 -3.78 -21.34 6.76
CA LYS A 116 -3.70 -20.11 7.57
C LYS A 116 -2.24 -19.76 7.85
N VAL A 117 -1.77 -18.63 7.33
CA VAL A 117 -0.39 -18.17 7.52
C VAL A 117 -0.36 -16.83 8.26
N PHE A 118 0.29 -16.80 9.41
CA PHE A 118 0.53 -15.61 10.20
C PHE A 118 2.01 -15.27 10.22
N HIS A 119 2.35 -14.04 9.87
CA HIS A 119 3.72 -13.59 9.77
C HIS A 119 3.94 -12.24 10.43
N LYS A 120 4.97 -12.15 11.27
CA LYS A 120 5.52 -10.90 11.81
C LYS A 120 6.97 -10.72 11.36
N GLY A 121 7.28 -9.59 10.74
CA GLY A 121 8.60 -9.19 10.27
C GLY A 121 9.68 -9.19 11.35
N GLY A 122 10.94 -9.26 10.92
CA GLY A 122 12.11 -9.13 11.78
C GLY A 122 12.48 -7.68 12.06
N GLN A 123 13.56 -7.49 12.81
CA GLN A 123 14.12 -6.18 13.15
C GLN A 123 15.60 -6.10 12.73
N GLY A 124 16.03 -4.97 12.19
CA GLY A 124 17.43 -4.78 11.80
C GLY A 124 17.73 -3.50 11.06
N GLU A 125 18.98 -3.21 10.72
CA GLU A 125 19.32 -2.06 9.86
C GLU A 125 18.68 -2.24 8.46
N LYS A 126 18.88 -3.42 7.85
CA LYS A 126 18.32 -3.78 6.56
C LYS A 126 17.41 -5.01 6.70
N VAL A 127 16.11 -4.83 6.43
CA VAL A 127 15.11 -5.90 6.53
C VAL A 127 14.46 -6.16 5.19
N PHE A 128 14.58 -7.40 4.69
CA PHE A 128 13.94 -7.88 3.48
C PHE A 128 12.93 -8.96 3.80
N HIS A 129 11.70 -8.79 3.31
CA HIS A 129 10.60 -9.69 3.60
C HIS A 129 9.79 -10.04 2.36
N LYS A 130 9.53 -11.33 2.17
CA LYS A 130 8.57 -11.87 1.20
C LYS A 130 7.45 -12.62 1.95
N GLY A 131 6.21 -12.23 1.70
CA GLY A 131 4.99 -12.85 2.25
C GLY A 131 4.88 -14.35 2.00
N GLY A 132 4.05 -15.01 2.82
CA GLY A 132 3.70 -16.42 2.66
C GLY A 132 2.59 -16.64 1.64
N GLN A 133 2.19 -17.90 1.47
CA GLN A 133 1.11 -18.31 0.58
C GLN A 133 0.08 -19.14 1.36
N GLY A 134 -1.21 -18.94 1.10
CA GLY A 134 -2.27 -19.69 1.76
C GLY A 134 -3.68 -19.21 1.46
N GLU A 135 -4.71 -19.89 1.96
CA GLU A 135 -6.10 -19.39 1.84
C GLU A 135 -6.24 -18.04 2.59
N LYS A 136 -5.75 -17.99 3.83
CA LYS A 136 -5.75 -16.79 4.68
C LYS A 136 -4.33 -16.41 5.07
N VAL A 137 -3.87 -15.26 4.61
CA VAL A 137 -2.52 -14.75 4.91
C VAL A 137 -2.59 -13.44 5.68
N PHE A 138 -2.01 -13.43 6.88
CA PHE A 138 -1.84 -12.26 7.72
C PHE A 138 -0.36 -11.90 7.82
N HIS A 139 -0.04 -10.64 7.51
CA HIS A 139 1.33 -10.17 7.49
C HIS A 139 1.48 -8.82 8.19
N LYS A 140 2.47 -8.73 9.09
CA LYS A 140 2.96 -7.48 9.68
C LYS A 140 4.42 -7.25 9.30
N GLY A 141 4.72 -6.09 8.72
CA GLY A 141 6.05 -5.65 8.33
C GLY A 141 7.08 -5.66 9.46
N GLY A 142 8.35 -5.68 9.09
CA GLY A 142 9.48 -5.55 10.01
C GLY A 142 9.79 -4.10 10.37
N GLN A 143 10.83 -3.91 11.17
CA GLN A 143 11.32 -2.59 11.59
C GLN A 143 12.81 -2.46 11.27
N GLY A 144 13.25 -1.29 10.81
CA GLY A 144 14.65 -1.06 10.50
C GLY A 144 14.95 0.29 9.87
N GLU A 145 16.21 0.58 9.53
CA GLU A 145 16.52 1.75 8.70
C GLU A 145 15.94 1.60 7.30
N LYS A 146 16.21 0.47 6.65
CA LYS A 146 15.77 0.14 5.30
C LYS A 146 14.90 -1.11 5.34
N VAL A 147 13.60 -0.95 5.05
CA VAL A 147 12.64 -2.05 5.05
C VAL A 147 12.07 -2.28 3.66
N PHE A 148 12.29 -3.47 3.12
CA PHE A 148 11.72 -3.93 1.86
C PHE A 148 10.72 -5.05 2.11
N HIS A 149 9.51 -4.88 1.57
CA HIS A 149 8.42 -5.82 1.79
C HIS A 149 7.68 -6.16 0.50
N LYS A 150 7.47 -7.47 0.26
CA LYS A 150 6.56 -8.00 -0.75
C LYS A 150 5.44 -8.79 -0.09
N GLY A 151 4.19 -8.43 -0.38
CA GLY A 151 2.97 -9.08 0.09
C GLY A 151 2.92 -10.58 -0.20
N GLY A 152 2.07 -11.28 0.56
CA GLY A 152 1.76 -12.69 0.35
C GLY A 152 0.73 -12.93 -0.76
N GLN A 153 0.40 -14.19 -0.98
CA GLN A 153 -0.61 -14.61 -1.96
C GLN A 153 -1.66 -15.50 -1.28
N GLY A 154 -2.93 -15.34 -1.62
CA GLY A 154 -4.01 -16.14 -1.04
C GLY A 154 -5.40 -15.65 -1.37
N GLU A 155 -6.45 -16.37 -1.00
CA GLU A 155 -7.83 -15.85 -1.18
C GLU A 155 -8.05 -14.57 -0.37
N LYS A 156 -7.63 -14.57 0.90
CA LYS A 156 -7.72 -13.43 1.82
C LYS A 156 -6.35 -13.02 2.29
N VAL A 157 -5.88 -11.84 1.87
CA VAL A 157 -4.56 -11.31 2.26
C VAL A 157 -4.72 -10.03 3.07
N PHE A 158 -4.25 -10.05 4.31
CA PHE A 158 -4.15 -8.90 5.19
C PHE A 158 -2.70 -8.51 5.39
N HIS A 159 -2.40 -7.24 5.11
CA HIS A 159 -1.04 -6.72 5.18
C HIS A 159 -0.96 -5.40 5.94
N LYS A 160 -0.03 -5.33 6.89
CA LYS A 160 0.38 -4.09 7.57
C LYS A 160 1.85 -3.80 7.26
N GLY A 161 2.14 -2.61 6.73
CA GLY A 161 3.48 -2.11 6.42
C GLY A 161 4.44 -2.13 7.60
N GLY A 162 5.75 -2.10 7.27
CA GLY A 162 6.82 -1.98 8.26
C GLY A 162 7.06 -0.53 8.69
N GLN A 163 8.06 -0.34 9.54
CA GLN A 163 8.50 0.97 10.02
C GLN A 163 10.00 1.15 9.78
N GLY A 164 10.41 2.34 9.37
CA GLY A 164 11.84 2.65 9.15
C GLY A 164 12.12 4.00 8.53
N GLU A 165 13.38 4.38 8.37
CA GLU A 165 13.74 5.61 7.65
C GLU A 165 13.28 5.52 6.18
N LYS A 166 13.60 4.40 5.51
CA LYS A 166 13.19 4.10 4.14
C LYS A 166 12.36 2.82 4.08
N VAL A 167 11.10 2.93 3.68
CA VAL A 167 10.16 1.79 3.59
C VAL A 167 9.68 1.61 2.16
N PHE A 168 9.95 0.44 1.59
CA PHE A 168 9.45 0.01 0.28
C PHE A 168 8.48 -1.15 0.43
N HIS A 169 7.29 -1.00 -0.15
CA HIS A 169 6.22 -1.98 -0.03
C HIS A 169 5.57 -2.30 -1.37
N LYS A 170 5.43 -3.59 -1.66
CA LYS A 170 4.60 -4.12 -2.74
C LYS A 170 3.46 -4.97 -2.16
N GLY A 171 2.22 -4.63 -2.52
CA GLY A 171 0.99 -5.32 -2.13
C GLY A 171 0.99 -6.82 -2.44
N GLY A 172 0.12 -7.55 -1.75
CA GLY A 172 -0.14 -8.97 -2.00
C GLY A 172 -1.10 -9.19 -3.17
N GLN A 173 -1.38 -10.46 -3.44
CA GLN A 173 -2.32 -10.89 -4.48
C GLN A 173 -3.37 -11.84 -3.89
N GLY A 174 -4.63 -11.70 -4.30
CA GLY A 174 -5.71 -12.54 -3.79
C GLY A 174 -7.10 -12.08 -4.19
N GLU A 175 -8.16 -12.83 -3.91
CA GLU A 175 -9.53 -12.35 -4.14
C GLU A 175 -9.83 -11.09 -3.30
N LYS A 176 -9.47 -11.13 -2.02
CA LYS A 176 -9.66 -10.03 -1.06
C LYS A 176 -8.32 -9.61 -0.48
N VAL A 177 -7.88 -8.41 -0.84
CA VAL A 177 -6.61 -7.84 -0.37
C VAL A 177 -6.85 -6.60 0.47
N PHE A 178 -6.44 -6.65 1.73
CA PHE A 178 -6.43 -5.51 2.65
C PHE A 178 -5.00 -5.08 2.94
N HIS A 179 -4.72 -3.80 2.74
CA HIS A 179 -3.39 -3.25 2.90
C HIS A 179 -3.40 -1.96 3.73
N LYS A 180 -2.51 -1.89 4.73
CA LYS A 180 -2.18 -0.67 5.47
C LYS A 180 -0.70 -0.31 5.23
N GLY A 181 -0.44 0.92 4.78
CA GLY A 181 0.88 1.49 4.55
C GLY A 181 1.80 1.43 5.75
N GLY A 182 3.11 1.50 5.47
CA GLY A 182 4.16 1.61 6.50
C GLY A 182 4.33 3.04 7.01
N GLN A 183 5.31 3.22 7.89
CA GLN A 183 5.68 4.52 8.45
C GLN A 183 7.18 4.76 8.29
N GLY A 184 7.58 5.98 7.96
CA GLY A 184 8.99 6.32 7.80
C GLY A 184 9.27 7.70 7.24
N GLU A 185 10.52 8.13 7.16
CA GLU A 185 10.87 9.40 6.51
C GLU A 185 10.49 9.35 5.01
N LYS A 186 10.86 8.24 4.33
CA LYS A 186 10.53 7.97 2.93
C LYS A 186 9.74 6.67 2.79
N VAL A 187 8.49 6.76 2.33
CA VAL A 187 7.60 5.61 2.16
C VAL A 187 7.17 5.45 0.70
N PHE A 188 7.50 4.31 0.12
CA PHE A 188 7.09 3.92 -1.23
C PHE A 188 6.15 2.73 -1.17
N HIS A 189 4.99 2.85 -1.81
CA HIS A 189 3.96 1.82 -1.81
C HIS A 189 3.40 1.54 -3.19
N LYS A 190 3.34 0.26 -3.55
CA LYS A 190 2.59 -0.26 -4.70
C LYS A 190 1.44 -1.14 -4.21
N GLY A 191 0.22 -0.83 -4.65
CA GLY A 191 -1.02 -1.55 -4.37
C GLY A 191 -0.95 -3.04 -4.68
N GLY A 192 -1.84 -3.81 -4.03
CA GLY A 192 -2.05 -5.22 -4.33
C GLY A 192 -2.94 -5.44 -5.55
N GLN A 193 -3.17 -6.70 -5.88
CA GLN A 193 -4.03 -7.13 -6.98
C GLN A 193 -5.08 -8.13 -6.48
N GLY A 194 -6.32 -8.01 -6.95
CA GLY A 194 -7.40 -8.90 -6.53
C GLY A 194 -8.78 -8.45 -6.96
N GLU A 195 -9.82 -9.26 -6.79
CA GLU A 195 -11.20 -8.81 -7.07
C GLU A 195 -11.59 -7.60 -6.20
N LYS A 196 -11.27 -7.66 -4.91
CA LYS A 196 -11.55 -6.61 -3.92
C LYS A 196 -10.25 -6.15 -3.26
N VAL A 197 -9.82 -4.94 -3.57
CA VAL A 197 -8.60 -4.35 -3.02
C VAL A 197 -8.92 -3.14 -2.15
N PHE A 198 -8.55 -3.22 -0.88
CA PHE A 198 -8.64 -2.11 0.08
C PHE A 198 -7.25 -1.65 0.46
N HIS A 199 -6.99 -0.36 0.31
CA HIS A 199 -5.69 0.24 0.62
C HIS A 199 -5.82 1.48 1.49
N LYS A 200 -5.03 1.53 2.56
CA LYS A 200 -4.79 2.73 3.37
C LYS A 200 -3.33 3.15 3.26
N GLY A 201 -3.08 4.41 2.91
CA GLY A 201 -1.78 5.04 2.78
C GLY A 201 -0.88 4.92 4.02
N GLY A 202 0.42 5.08 3.79
CA GLY A 202 1.43 5.18 4.85
C GLY A 202 1.58 6.60 5.38
N HIS A 203 2.50 6.78 6.33
CA HIS A 203 2.81 8.08 6.95
C HIS A 203 4.31 8.35 6.85
N GLY A 204 4.70 9.59 6.55
CA GLY A 204 6.11 9.97 6.45
C GLY A 204 6.34 11.36 5.92
N GLU A 205 7.58 11.86 5.90
CA GLU A 205 7.87 13.16 5.25
C GLU A 205 7.58 13.10 3.74
N LYS A 206 8.05 12.03 3.09
CA LYS A 206 7.84 11.78 1.65
C LYS A 206 7.09 10.47 1.45
N VAL A 207 5.86 10.55 0.97
CA VAL A 207 5.00 9.38 0.70
C VAL A 207 4.68 9.28 -0.78
N PHE A 208 5.07 8.16 -1.39
CA PHE A 208 4.75 7.80 -2.77
C PHE A 208 3.83 6.59 -2.79
N HIS A 209 2.71 6.70 -3.50
CA HIS A 209 1.72 5.65 -3.59
C HIS A 209 1.26 5.41 -5.03
N LYS A 210 1.25 4.13 -5.43
CA LYS A 210 0.59 3.64 -6.64
C LYS A 210 -0.55 2.70 -6.26
N GLY A 211 -1.75 2.99 -6.73
CA GLY A 211 -2.98 2.22 -6.54
C GLY A 211 -2.86 0.73 -6.90
N GLY A 212 -3.76 -0.07 -6.33
CA GLY A 212 -3.91 -1.48 -6.69
C GLY A 212 -4.74 -1.68 -7.95
N GLN A 213 -4.93 -2.94 -8.32
CA GLN A 213 -5.74 -3.36 -9.47
C GLN A 213 -6.77 -4.40 -9.05
N GLY A 214 -7.98 -4.32 -9.58
CA GLY A 214 -9.07 -5.23 -9.23
C GLY A 214 -10.43 -4.83 -9.73
N GLU A 215 -11.46 -5.66 -9.63
CA GLU A 215 -12.83 -5.25 -9.96
C GLU A 215 -13.30 -4.07 -9.08
N LYS A 216 -13.04 -4.17 -7.77
CA LYS A 216 -13.41 -3.15 -6.77
C LYS A 216 -12.17 -2.69 -6.03
N VAL A 217 -11.76 -1.45 -6.27
CA VAL A 217 -10.58 -0.85 -5.65
C VAL A 217 -10.99 0.32 -4.75
N PHE A 218 -10.68 0.22 -3.46
CA PHE A 218 -10.85 1.29 -2.48
C PHE A 218 -9.49 1.78 -2.00
N HIS A 219 -9.26 3.08 -2.09
CA HIS A 219 -8.00 3.70 -1.71
C HIS A 219 -8.21 4.91 -0.82
N LYS A 220 -7.46 4.96 0.30
CA LYS A 220 -7.29 6.15 1.13
C LYS A 220 -5.83 6.59 1.10
N GLY A 221 -5.59 7.86 0.76
CA GLY A 221 -4.28 8.51 0.71
C GLY A 221 -3.48 8.40 2.00
N GLY A 222 -2.16 8.58 1.86
CA GLY A 222 -1.24 8.68 2.99
C GLY A 222 -1.18 10.10 3.57
N GLN A 223 -0.35 10.26 4.59
CA GLN A 223 -0.11 11.54 5.26
C GLN A 223 1.39 11.86 5.27
N GLY A 224 1.76 13.12 5.06
CA GLY A 224 3.16 13.54 5.05
C GLY A 224 3.40 14.96 4.56
N GLU A 225 4.61 15.51 4.65
CA GLU A 225 4.91 16.83 4.05
C GLU A 225 4.68 16.81 2.53
N LYS A 226 5.20 15.77 1.85
CA LYS A 226 5.10 15.58 0.40
C LYS A 226 4.41 14.26 0.12
N VAL A 227 3.20 14.32 -0.43
CA VAL A 227 2.39 13.15 -0.77
C VAL A 227 2.17 13.09 -2.28
N PHE A 228 2.63 12.01 -2.90
CA PHE A 228 2.40 11.69 -4.30
C PHE A 228 1.53 10.44 -4.41
N HIS A 229 0.42 10.56 -5.15
CA HIS A 229 -0.54 9.48 -5.32
C HIS A 229 -0.93 9.28 -6.78
N LYS A 230 -0.88 8.03 -7.23
CA LYS A 230 -1.49 7.57 -8.48
C LYS A 230 -2.60 6.56 -8.18
N GLY A 231 -3.79 6.82 -8.70
CA GLY A 231 -4.99 5.99 -8.58
C GLY A 231 -4.80 4.55 -9.03
N GLY A 232 -5.69 3.67 -8.54
CA GLY A 232 -5.77 2.28 -8.97
C GLY A 232 -6.54 2.10 -10.27
N GLN A 233 -6.68 0.85 -10.69
CA GLN A 233 -7.43 0.46 -11.89
C GLN A 233 -8.46 -0.62 -11.55
N GLY A 234 -9.65 -0.55 -12.13
CA GLY A 234 -10.71 -1.52 -11.88
C GLY A 234 -12.06 -1.14 -12.45
N GLU A 235 -13.07 -2.01 -12.41
CA GLU A 235 -14.43 -1.62 -12.80
C GLU A 235 -14.98 -0.49 -11.90
N LYS A 236 -14.81 -0.63 -10.59
CA LYS A 236 -15.26 0.32 -9.57
C LYS A 236 -14.07 0.80 -8.75
N VAL A 237 -13.69 2.06 -8.93
CA VAL A 237 -12.57 2.69 -8.22
C VAL A 237 -13.06 3.80 -7.32
N PHE A 238 -12.84 3.65 -6.01
CA PHE A 238 -13.08 4.67 -5.00
C PHE A 238 -11.76 5.18 -4.44
N HIS A 239 -11.57 6.50 -4.49
CA HIS A 239 -10.34 7.13 -4.05
C HIS A 239 -10.62 8.33 -3.14
N LYS A 240 -9.90 8.38 -2.00
CA LYS A 240 -9.80 9.56 -1.15
C LYS A 240 -8.34 10.02 -1.09
N GLY A 241 -8.09 11.28 -1.40
CA GLY A 241 -6.79 11.95 -1.38
C GLY A 241 -6.07 11.87 -0.04
N GLY A 242 -4.75 12.07 -0.08
CA GLY A 242 -3.89 12.17 1.11
C GLY A 242 -3.93 13.56 1.74
N GLN A 243 -3.13 13.73 2.80
CA GLN A 243 -2.98 15.00 3.52
C GLN A 243 -1.50 15.36 3.65
N GLY A 244 -1.16 16.64 3.50
CA GLY A 244 0.22 17.10 3.57
C GLY A 244 0.44 18.54 3.16
N GLU A 245 1.62 19.12 3.35
CA GLU A 245 1.91 20.47 2.81
C GLU A 245 1.79 20.50 1.28
N LYS A 246 2.37 19.51 0.60
CA LYS A 246 2.36 19.36 -0.86
C LYS A 246 1.72 18.03 -1.24
N VAL A 247 0.54 18.08 -1.85
CA VAL A 247 -0.19 16.90 -2.28
C VAL A 247 -0.33 16.88 -3.80
N PHE A 248 0.19 15.84 -4.43
CA PHE A 248 0.04 15.55 -5.86
C PHE A 248 -0.80 14.30 -6.05
N HIS A 249 -1.88 14.43 -6.81
CA HIS A 249 -2.82 13.34 -7.05
C HIS A 249 -3.15 13.17 -8.53
N LYS A 250 -3.06 11.92 -9.01
CA LYS A 250 -3.60 11.48 -10.29
C LYS A 250 -4.68 10.43 -10.06
N GLY A 251 -5.89 10.68 -10.57
CA GLY A 251 -7.05 9.80 -10.49
C GLY A 251 -6.81 8.38 -11.02
N GLY A 252 -7.69 7.46 -10.63
CA GLY A 252 -7.70 6.08 -11.11
C GLY A 252 -8.39 5.93 -12.47
N GLN A 253 -8.46 4.70 -12.95
CA GLN A 253 -9.12 4.34 -14.21
C GLN A 253 -10.13 3.21 -13.98
N GLY A 254 -11.28 3.26 -14.63
CA GLY A 254 -12.32 2.25 -14.48
C GLY A 254 -13.65 2.60 -15.11
N GLU A 255 -14.63 1.70 -15.17
CA GLU A 255 -15.98 2.05 -15.62
C GLU A 255 -16.62 3.12 -14.72
N LYS A 256 -16.52 2.93 -13.40
CA LYS A 256 -17.06 3.83 -12.37
C LYS A 256 -15.92 4.32 -11.48
N VAL A 257 -15.59 5.61 -11.59
CA VAL A 257 -14.54 6.24 -10.79
C VAL A 257 -15.14 7.29 -9.87
N PHE A 258 -14.96 7.10 -8.56
CA PHE A 258 -15.30 8.07 -7.52
C PHE A 258 -14.02 8.59 -6.89
N HIS A 259 -13.86 9.91 -6.89
CA HIS A 259 -12.64 10.53 -6.40
C HIS A 259 -12.95 11.74 -5.52
N LYS A 260 -12.30 11.78 -4.35
CA LYS A 260 -12.24 12.95 -3.47
C LYS A 260 -10.80 13.42 -3.31
N GLY A 261 -10.55 14.70 -3.60
CA GLY A 261 -9.26 15.36 -3.48
C GLY A 261 -8.62 15.28 -2.09
N GLY A 262 -7.31 15.52 -2.05
CA GLY A 262 -6.54 15.62 -0.82
C GLY A 262 -6.64 16.99 -0.14
N GLN A 263 -5.93 17.16 0.96
CA GLN A 263 -5.87 18.41 1.72
C GLN A 263 -4.41 18.81 1.97
N GLY A 264 -4.12 20.11 1.89
CA GLY A 264 -2.75 20.61 2.09
C GLY A 264 -2.57 22.08 1.77
N GLU A 265 -1.40 22.67 1.99
CA GLU A 265 -1.12 24.04 1.54
C GLU A 265 -1.17 24.14 0.00
N LYS A 266 -0.49 23.21 -0.67
CA LYS A 266 -0.42 23.13 -2.14
C LYS A 266 -0.98 21.79 -2.61
N VAL A 267 -2.12 21.84 -3.29
CA VAL A 267 -2.79 20.64 -3.81
C VAL A 267 -2.84 20.66 -5.33
N PHE A 268 -2.23 19.67 -5.96
CA PHE A 268 -2.30 19.42 -7.40
C PHE A 268 -3.11 18.16 -7.67
N HIS A 269 -4.15 18.29 -8.49
CA HIS A 269 -5.08 17.22 -8.72
C HIS A 269 -5.43 17.04 -10.20
N LYS A 270 -5.24 15.82 -10.73
CA LYS A 270 -5.74 15.38 -12.04
C LYS A 270 -6.81 14.31 -11.88
N GLY A 271 -8.00 14.53 -12.44
CA GLY A 271 -9.13 13.60 -12.42
C GLY A 271 -8.81 12.23 -13.02
N GLY A 272 -9.66 11.25 -12.68
CA GLY A 272 -9.60 9.90 -13.24
C GLY A 272 -10.24 9.78 -14.62
N GLN A 273 -10.24 8.56 -15.16
CA GLN A 273 -10.82 8.24 -16.46
C GLN A 273 -11.79 7.06 -16.34
N GLY A 274 -12.92 7.11 -17.05
CA GLY A 274 -13.93 6.05 -17.00
C GLY A 274 -15.22 6.38 -17.72
N GLU A 275 -16.17 5.45 -17.83
CA GLU A 275 -17.50 5.77 -18.36
C GLU A 275 -18.23 6.78 -17.47
N LYS A 276 -18.23 6.54 -16.16
CA LYS A 276 -18.85 7.40 -15.14
C LYS A 276 -17.80 7.89 -14.16
N VAL A 277 -17.51 9.18 -14.20
CA VAL A 277 -16.51 9.81 -13.34
C VAL A 277 -17.16 10.81 -12.41
N PHE A 278 -17.09 10.57 -11.10
CA PHE A 278 -17.48 11.49 -10.05
C PHE A 278 -16.24 12.03 -9.36
N HIS A 279 -16.10 13.35 -9.36
CA HIS A 279 -14.90 13.99 -8.85
C HIS A 279 -15.24 15.18 -7.95
N LYS A 280 -14.62 15.21 -6.77
CA LYS A 280 -14.61 16.35 -5.85
C LYS A 280 -13.17 16.83 -5.64
N GLY A 281 -12.92 18.11 -5.88
CA GLY A 281 -11.62 18.76 -5.69
C GLY A 281 -11.10 18.70 -4.25
N GLY A 282 -9.80 18.97 -4.12
CA GLY A 282 -9.11 19.07 -2.84
C GLY A 282 -9.31 20.40 -2.13
N GLN A 283 -8.69 20.54 -0.97
CA GLN A 283 -8.73 21.77 -0.16
C GLN A 283 -7.32 22.23 0.20
N GLY A 284 -7.06 23.54 0.19
CA GLY A 284 -5.75 24.09 0.52
C GLY A 284 -5.59 25.56 0.25
N GLU A 285 -4.47 26.18 0.59
CA GLU A 285 -4.21 27.59 0.21
C GLU A 285 -4.15 27.75 -1.31
N LYS A 286 -3.41 26.87 -1.98
CA LYS A 286 -3.23 26.84 -3.45
C LYS A 286 -3.71 25.53 -4.01
N VAL A 287 -4.81 25.55 -4.75
CA VAL A 287 -5.40 24.35 -5.36
C VAL A 287 -5.36 24.44 -6.87
N PHE A 288 -4.66 23.51 -7.50
CA PHE A 288 -4.63 23.30 -8.94
C PHE A 288 -5.39 22.03 -9.29
N HIS A 289 -6.38 22.18 -10.16
CA HIS A 289 -7.28 21.07 -10.46
C HIS A 289 -7.61 20.96 -11.94
N LYS A 290 -7.37 19.76 -12.50
CA LYS A 290 -7.89 19.31 -13.78
C LYS A 290 -8.93 18.20 -13.58
N GLY A 291 -10.09 18.35 -14.21
CA GLY A 291 -11.18 17.37 -14.20
C GLY A 291 -10.81 16.03 -14.86
N GLY A 292 -11.70 15.05 -14.68
CA GLY A 292 -11.57 13.71 -15.27
C GLY A 292 -12.10 13.64 -16.70
N GLN A 293 -12.04 12.45 -17.29
CA GLN A 293 -12.52 12.17 -18.64
C GLN A 293 -13.46 10.96 -18.64
N GLY A 294 -14.54 11.01 -19.41
CA GLY A 294 -15.50 9.92 -19.48
C GLY A 294 -16.77 10.22 -20.24
N GLU A 295 -17.67 9.26 -20.47
CA GLU A 295 -18.98 9.56 -21.08
C GLU A 295 -19.81 10.51 -20.20
N LYS A 296 -19.88 10.21 -18.90
CA LYS A 296 -20.61 10.99 -17.89
C LYS A 296 -19.64 11.48 -16.83
N VAL A 297 -19.40 12.79 -16.80
CA VAL A 297 -18.48 13.42 -15.84
C VAL A 297 -19.23 14.35 -14.91
N PHE A 298 -19.19 14.06 -13.61
CA PHE A 298 -19.67 14.92 -12.54
C PHE A 298 -18.48 15.49 -11.79
N HIS A 299 -18.41 16.81 -11.72
CA HIS A 299 -17.25 17.51 -11.23
C HIS A 299 -17.61 18.64 -10.28
N LYS A 300 -16.98 18.65 -9.10
CA LYS A 300 -17.04 19.74 -8.14
C LYS A 300 -15.64 20.24 -7.84
N GLY A 301 -15.39 21.53 -8.05
CA GLY A 301 -14.11 22.18 -7.81
C GLY A 301 -13.64 22.10 -6.35
N GLY A 302 -12.35 22.41 -6.16
CA GLY A 302 -11.72 22.47 -4.85
C GLY A 302 -12.00 23.78 -4.11
N GLN A 303 -11.47 23.90 -2.90
CA GLN A 303 -11.61 25.08 -2.05
C GLN A 303 -10.24 25.58 -1.58
N GLY A 304 -10.03 26.89 -1.53
CA GLY A 304 -8.76 27.47 -1.11
C GLY A 304 -8.66 28.97 -1.30
N GLU A 305 -7.58 29.62 -0.87
CA GLU A 305 -7.37 31.05 -1.16
C GLU A 305 -7.22 31.29 -2.67
N LYS A 306 -6.38 30.48 -3.33
CA LYS A 306 -6.11 30.54 -4.77
C LYS A 306 -6.49 29.22 -5.41
N VAL A 307 -7.54 29.24 -6.23
CA VAL A 307 -8.05 28.05 -6.92
C VAL A 307 -7.91 28.20 -8.43
N PHE A 308 -7.17 27.29 -9.05
CA PHE A 308 -7.08 27.11 -10.49
C PHE A 308 -7.81 25.84 -10.91
N HIS A 309 -8.84 26.01 -11.73
CA HIS A 309 -9.75 24.93 -12.09
C HIS A 309 -9.90 24.80 -13.61
N LYS A 310 -9.75 23.58 -14.11
CA LYS A 310 -10.13 23.17 -15.47
C LYS A 310 -11.13 22.01 -15.39
N GLY A 311 -12.29 22.18 -16.01
CA GLY A 311 -13.35 21.17 -16.10
C GLY A 311 -12.91 19.86 -16.76
N GLY A 312 -13.74 18.84 -16.59
CA GLY A 312 -13.57 17.54 -17.24
C GLY A 312 -14.01 17.52 -18.70
N GLN A 313 -13.84 16.36 -19.33
CA GLN A 313 -14.23 16.13 -20.74
C GLN A 313 -15.12 14.89 -20.86
N GLY A 314 -16.15 14.94 -21.68
CA GLY A 314 -17.07 13.81 -21.87
C GLY A 314 -18.27 14.11 -22.74
N GLU A 315 -19.14 13.14 -23.02
CA GLU A 315 -20.40 13.43 -23.73
C GLU A 315 -21.32 14.31 -22.88
N LYS A 316 -21.49 13.96 -21.60
CA LYS A 316 -22.31 14.68 -20.61
C LYS A 316 -21.44 15.15 -19.46
N VAL A 317 -21.27 16.46 -19.33
CA VAL A 317 -20.43 17.06 -18.30
C VAL A 317 -21.27 17.96 -17.38
N PHE A 318 -21.30 17.60 -16.09
CA PHE A 318 -21.83 18.43 -15.02
C PHE A 318 -20.68 19.00 -14.22
N HIS A 319 -20.57 20.32 -14.19
CA HIS A 319 -19.43 21.00 -13.61
C HIS A 319 -19.84 22.13 -12.66
N LYS A 320 -19.32 22.09 -11.44
CA LYS A 320 -19.41 23.17 -10.46
C LYS A 320 -18.01 23.67 -10.12
N GLY A 321 -17.81 24.98 -10.25
CA GLY A 321 -16.53 25.63 -9.95
C GLY A 321 -16.10 25.52 -8.49
N GLY A 322 -14.84 25.87 -8.26
CA GLY A 322 -14.24 25.92 -6.92
C GLY A 322 -14.64 27.17 -6.15
N GLN A 323 -14.19 27.24 -4.90
CA GLN A 323 -14.46 28.38 -4.01
C GLN A 323 -13.15 28.91 -3.42
N GLY A 324 -13.01 30.23 -3.32
CA GLY A 324 -11.80 30.85 -2.79
C GLY A 324 -11.76 32.36 -2.91
N GLU A 325 -10.73 33.03 -2.38
CA GLU A 325 -10.56 34.48 -2.60
C GLU A 325 -10.32 34.80 -4.08
N LYS A 326 -9.41 34.05 -4.71
CA LYS A 326 -9.05 34.17 -6.13
C LYS A 326 -9.34 32.86 -6.86
N VAL A 327 -10.32 32.89 -7.76
CA VAL A 327 -10.73 31.70 -8.52
C VAL A 327 -10.51 31.92 -10.02
N PHE A 328 -9.66 31.09 -10.61
CA PHE A 328 -9.50 30.97 -12.06
C PHE A 328 -10.17 29.69 -12.52
N HIS A 329 -11.15 29.82 -13.41
CA HIS A 329 -12.02 28.72 -13.77
C HIS A 329 -12.18 28.60 -15.28
N LYS A 330 -11.96 27.39 -15.80
CA LYS A 330 -12.31 27.00 -17.17
C LYS A 330 -13.31 25.86 -17.15
N GLY A 331 -14.42 26.03 -17.87
CA GLY A 331 -15.47 25.03 -18.03
C GLY A 331 -14.99 23.70 -18.63
N GLY A 332 -15.84 22.68 -18.52
CA GLY A 332 -15.62 21.39 -19.16
C GLY A 332 -15.92 21.40 -20.66
N GLN A 333 -15.66 20.29 -21.33
CA GLN A 333 -15.93 20.11 -22.76
C GLN A 333 -16.76 18.86 -23.00
N GLY A 334 -17.75 18.93 -23.89
CA GLY A 334 -18.60 17.79 -24.21
C GLY A 334 -19.78 18.12 -25.11
N GLU A 335 -20.55 17.13 -25.56
CA GLU A 335 -21.79 17.39 -26.33
C GLU A 335 -22.79 18.20 -25.51
N LYS A 336 -23.05 17.76 -24.26
CA LYS A 336 -23.94 18.43 -23.31
C LYS A 336 -23.18 18.86 -22.07
N VAL A 337 -23.09 20.17 -21.86
CA VAL A 337 -22.36 20.75 -20.73
C VAL A 337 -23.28 21.57 -19.84
N PHE A 338 -23.39 21.17 -18.58
CA PHE A 338 -24.01 21.93 -17.50
C PHE A 338 -22.91 22.53 -16.63
N HIS A 339 -22.81 23.86 -16.62
CA HIS A 339 -21.71 24.56 -16.00
C HIS A 339 -22.19 25.61 -15.01
N LYS A 340 -21.71 25.54 -13.76
CA LYS A 340 -21.86 26.58 -12.73
C LYS A 340 -20.49 27.12 -12.33
N GLY A 341 -20.29 28.43 -12.45
CA GLY A 341 -19.03 29.11 -12.12
C GLY A 341 -18.58 28.94 -10.66
N GLY A 342 -17.33 29.30 -10.40
CA GLY A 342 -16.78 29.34 -9.05
C GLY A 342 -17.29 30.53 -8.23
N GLN A 343 -16.94 30.55 -6.94
CA GLN A 343 -17.33 31.63 -6.02
C GLN A 343 -16.09 32.19 -5.32
N GLY A 344 -16.02 33.52 -5.17
CA GLY A 344 -14.88 34.17 -4.53
C GLY A 344 -14.89 35.69 -4.60
N GLU A 345 -13.94 36.37 -3.97
CA GLU A 345 -13.82 37.83 -4.11
C GLU A 345 -13.48 38.23 -5.56
N LYS A 346 -12.50 37.54 -6.15
CA LYS A 346 -12.05 37.74 -7.53
C LYS A 346 -12.23 36.45 -8.33
N VAL A 347 -13.12 36.47 -9.31
CA VAL A 347 -13.45 35.30 -10.14
C VAL A 347 -13.16 35.59 -11.62
N PHE A 348 -12.26 34.81 -12.21
CA PHE A 348 -12.03 34.75 -13.65
C PHE A 348 -12.65 33.49 -14.21
N HIS A 349 -13.65 33.63 -15.05
CA HIS A 349 -14.46 32.51 -15.52
C HIS A 349 -14.50 32.43 -17.04
N LYS A 350 -14.14 31.27 -17.59
CA LYS A 350 -14.41 30.87 -18.98
C LYS A 350 -15.41 29.71 -18.99
N GLY A 351 -16.50 29.86 -19.75
CA GLY A 351 -17.56 28.85 -19.92
C GLY A 351 -17.07 27.52 -20.50
N GLY A 352 -17.94 26.52 -20.45
CA GLY A 352 -17.72 25.23 -21.11
C GLY A 352 -17.84 25.32 -22.63
N GLN A 353 -17.47 24.25 -23.32
CA GLN A 353 -17.60 24.14 -24.78
C GLN A 353 -18.38 22.88 -25.12
N GLY A 354 -19.32 22.97 -26.05
CA GLY A 354 -20.14 21.85 -26.47
C GLY A 354 -21.18 22.19 -27.52
N GLU A 355 -21.96 21.21 -27.93
CA GLU A 355 -23.13 21.45 -28.79
C GLU A 355 -24.21 22.19 -28.00
N LYS A 356 -24.56 21.66 -26.81
CA LYS A 356 -25.53 22.26 -25.89
C LYS A 356 -24.85 22.68 -24.59
N VAL A 357 -24.85 23.98 -24.31
CA VAL A 357 -24.19 24.54 -23.11
C VAL A 357 -25.15 25.33 -22.25
N PHE A 358 -25.39 24.82 -21.04
CA PHE A 358 -26.09 25.53 -19.96
C PHE A 358 -25.05 26.16 -19.04
N HIS A 359 -25.11 27.48 -18.89
CA HIS A 359 -24.08 28.23 -18.17
C HIS A 359 -24.68 29.18 -17.12
N LYS A 360 -24.27 28.99 -15.86
CA LYS A 360 -24.42 29.97 -14.79
C LYS A 360 -23.06 30.55 -14.42
N GLY A 361 -22.96 31.89 -14.43
CA GLY A 361 -21.74 32.63 -14.10
C GLY A 361 -21.16 32.33 -12.71
N GLY A 362 -19.91 32.77 -12.49
CA GLY A 362 -19.33 32.81 -11.16
C GLY A 362 -19.96 33.90 -10.31
N GLN A 363 -19.75 33.85 -8.99
CA GLN A 363 -20.24 34.86 -8.05
C GLN A 363 -19.07 35.45 -7.27
N GLY A 364 -19.07 36.77 -7.07
CA GLY A 364 -17.99 37.48 -6.39
C GLY A 364 -18.12 38.99 -6.47
N GLU A 365 -17.26 39.69 -5.73
CA GLU A 365 -17.16 41.15 -5.77
C GLU A 365 -16.67 41.62 -7.14
N LYS A 366 -15.68 40.92 -7.73
CA LYS A 366 -15.12 41.19 -9.05
C LYS A 366 -15.18 39.94 -9.91
N VAL A 367 -16.06 39.93 -10.91
CA VAL A 367 -16.28 38.79 -11.80
C VAL A 367 -15.95 39.15 -13.24
N PHE A 368 -14.99 38.44 -13.83
CA PHE A 368 -14.66 38.51 -15.25
C PHE A 368 -15.23 37.28 -15.95
N HIS A 369 -16.11 37.49 -16.94
CA HIS A 369 -16.83 36.41 -17.59
C HIS A 369 -16.56 36.34 -19.10
N LYS A 370 -16.07 35.19 -19.56
CA LYS A 370 -16.12 34.78 -20.98
C LYS A 370 -17.10 33.62 -21.13
N GLY A 371 -18.12 33.81 -21.98
CA GLY A 371 -19.16 32.82 -22.24
C GLY A 371 -18.65 31.47 -22.77
N GLY A 372 -19.50 30.46 -22.71
CA GLY A 372 -19.26 29.18 -23.37
C GLY A 372 -19.46 29.27 -24.89
N GLN A 373 -18.93 28.29 -25.62
CA GLN A 373 -19.15 28.11 -27.07
C GLN A 373 -20.06 26.89 -27.28
N GLY A 374 -21.15 27.07 -28.02
CA GLY A 374 -22.23 26.10 -28.25
C GLY A 374 -23.60 26.76 -28.42
N GLU A 375 -24.60 26.01 -28.85
CA GLU A 375 -26.00 26.46 -28.81
C GLU A 375 -26.40 26.71 -27.35
N LYS A 376 -26.87 27.93 -27.08
CA LYS A 376 -27.23 28.39 -25.74
C LYS A 376 -28.74 28.23 -25.54
N GLU A 377 -29.15 27.18 -24.83
CA GLU A 377 -30.51 27.12 -24.28
C GLU A 377 -30.57 27.98 -23.00
N LYS A 378 -31.18 29.17 -23.06
CA LYS A 378 -31.42 30.04 -21.90
C LYS A 378 -32.65 29.53 -21.14
N LYS A 379 -32.53 29.29 -19.83
CA LYS A 379 -33.64 29.23 -18.86
C LYS A 379 -33.29 30.04 -17.63
#